data_AF-A0A7Y5VNL8-F1
#
_entry.id   AF-A0A7Y5VNL8-F1
#
_cell.length_a   1.000
_cell.length_b   1.000
_cell.length_c   1.000
_cell.angle_alpha   90.00
_cell.angle_beta   90.00
_cell.angle_gamma   90.00
#
_symmetry.space_group_name_H-M   'P 1'
#
loop_
_entity.id
_entity.type
_entity.pdbx_description
1 polymer ?
#
loop_
_entity_poly.entity_id
_entity_poly.type
_entity_poly.pdbx_seq_one_letter_code
_entity_poly.pdbx_strand_id
1 'polypeptide(L)' 'MSAHEPAVGQTFGRYRIDGLLGRGGMGEVFRAFDTVVQRPVALKVLRLPVAAAGDSAPSPADSTG' A
#
# COMPACT_ATOMS: atom_id res chain seq x y z
N MET A 1 -7.98 9.07 3.71
CA MET A 1 -8.04 8.46 2.37
C MET A 1 -7.61 7.02 2.51
N SER A 2 -8.51 6.06 2.30
CA SER A 2 -8.18 4.64 2.43
C SER A 2 -7.14 4.28 1.37
N ALA A 3 -6.00 3.72 1.80
CA ALA A 3 -5.04 3.14 0.87
C ALA A 3 -5.76 2.04 0.09
N HIS A 4 -5.84 2.17 -1.23
CA HIS A 4 -6.49 1.15 -2.04
C HIS A 4 -5.51 -0.02 -2.15
N GLU A 5 -5.72 -1.08 -1.38
CA GLU A 5 -4.88 -2.27 -1.52
C GLU A 5 -5.21 -2.99 -2.85
N PRO A 6 -4.19 -3.49 -3.56
CA PRO A 6 -4.40 -4.27 -4.76
C PRO A 6 -5.07 -5.61 -4.39
N ALA A 7 -6.20 -5.88 -5.04
CA ALA A 7 -6.96 -7.11 -4.85
C ALA A 7 -7.08 -7.87 -6.18
N VAL A 8 -6.97 -9.20 -6.13
CA VAL A 8 -7.12 -10.06 -7.30
C VAL A 8 -8.51 -9.88 -7.92
N GLY A 9 -8.55 -9.76 -9.25
CA GLY A 9 -9.78 -9.47 -9.99
C GLY A 9 -10.18 -7.99 -10.02
N GLN A 10 -9.43 -7.13 -9.32
CA GLN A 10 -9.66 -5.68 -9.33
C GLN A 10 -8.57 -4.95 -10.11
N THR A 11 -8.83 -3.67 -10.40
CA THR A 11 -7.84 -2.78 -11.01
C THR A 11 -7.21 -1.92 -9.92
N PHE A 12 -5.89 -1.86 -9.92
CA PHE A 12 -5.10 -0.96 -9.10
C PHE A 12 -4.42 0.07 -10.01
N GLY A 13 -4.99 1.27 -10.10
CA GLY A 13 -4.57 2.28 -11.06
C GLY A 13 -4.76 1.79 -12.50
N ARG A 14 -3.66 1.60 -13.25
CA ARG A 14 -3.66 1.06 -14.62
C ARG A 14 -3.41 -0.45 -14.71
N TYR A 15 -3.24 -1.10 -13.57
CA TYR A 15 -2.87 -2.51 -13.52
C TYR A 15 -4.09 -3.34 -13.16
N ARG A 16 -4.49 -4.27 -14.03
CA ARG A 16 -5.48 -5.28 -13.66
C ARG A 16 -4.78 -6.40 -12.90
N ILE A 17 -5.17 -6.66 -11.66
CA ILE A 17 -4.52 -7.67 -10.82
C ILE A 17 -5.09 -9.04 -11.14
N ASP A 18 -4.26 -9.92 -11.71
CA ASP A 18 -4.67 -11.27 -12.12
C ASP A 18 -4.40 -12.32 -11.03
N GLY A 19 -3.46 -12.08 -10.12
CA GLY A 19 -3.18 -13.01 -9.02
C GLY A 19 -2.00 -12.59 -8.14
N LEU A 20 -1.90 -13.16 -6.93
CA LEU A 20 -0.72 -13.01 -6.08
C LEU A 20 0.37 -13.99 -6.53
N LEU A 21 1.58 -13.48 -6.78
CA LEU A 21 2.75 -14.31 -7.13
C LEU A 21 3.59 -14.66 -5.90
N GLY A 22 3.65 -13.78 -4.90
CA GLY A 22 4.41 -14.05 -3.69
C GLY A 22 4.32 -12.96 -2.64
N ARG A 23 4.71 -13.31 -1.41
CA ARG A 23 4.80 -12.41 -0.26
C ARG A 23 6.20 -12.50 0.34
N GLY A 24 6.76 -11.37 0.74
CA GLY A 24 8.06 -11.30 1.40
C GLY A 24 8.15 -10.11 2.35
N GLY A 25 9.31 -9.96 3.02
CA GLY A 25 9.49 -8.96 4.08
C GLY A 25 9.24 -7.51 3.66
N MET A 26 9.47 -7.16 2.39
CA MET A 26 9.25 -5.80 1.86
C MET A 26 7.87 -5.60 1.22
N GLY A 27 7.01 -6.62 1.19
CA GLY A 27 5.64 -6.52 0.67
C GLY A 27 5.24 -7.68 -0.24
N GLU A 28 4.35 -7.39 -1.19
CA GLU A 28 3.67 -8.40 -2.01
C GLU A 28 3.95 -8.20 -3.50
N VAL A 29 3.99 -9.29 -4.25
CA VAL A 29 4.19 -9.28 -5.70
C VAL A 29 2.97 -9.90 -6.35
N PHE A 30 2.36 -9.19 -7.28
CA PHE A 30 1.18 -9.62 -8.02
C PHE A 30 1.50 -9.81 -9.50
N ARG A 31 0.86 -10.79 -10.12
CA ARG A 31 0.71 -10.85 -11.58
C ARG A 31 -0.34 -9.81 -11.95
N ALA A 32 -0.01 -8.96 -12.90
CA ALA A 32 -0.94 -7.97 -13.40
C ALA A 32 -0.79 -7.78 -14.91
N PHE A 33 -1.83 -7.22 -15.52
CA PHE A 33 -1.78 -6.73 -16.89
C PHE A 33 -1.73 -5.20 -16.87
N ASP A 34 -0.68 -4.61 -17.46
CA ASP A 34 -0.61 -3.15 -17.64
C ASP A 34 -1.48 -2.76 -18.85
N THR A 35 -2.57 -2.03 -18.60
CA THR A 35 -3.54 -1.66 -19.65
C THR A 35 -3.05 -0.54 -20.56
N VAL A 36 -1.95 0.13 -20.24
CA VAL A 36 -1.39 1.20 -21.09
C VAL A 36 -0.41 0.60 -22.10
N VAL A 37 0.52 -0.23 -21.63
CA VAL A 37 1.52 -0.88 -22.52
C VAL A 37 1.11 -2.28 -23.00
N GLN A 38 -0.09 -2.74 -22.62
CA GLN A 38 -0.74 -3.96 -23.12
C GLN A 38 0.11 -5.23 -22.96
N ARG A 39 0.69 -5.44 -21.77
CA ARG A 39 1.50 -6.63 -21.49
C ARG A 39 1.40 -7.11 -20.04
N PRO A 40 1.64 -8.41 -19.77
CA PRO A 40 1.75 -8.92 -18.42
C PRO A 40 3.00 -8.37 -17.72
N VAL A 41 2.86 -8.04 -16.43
CA VAL A 41 3.92 -7.49 -15.57
C VAL A 41 3.83 -8.11 -14.17
N ALA A 42 4.94 -8.03 -13.42
CA ALA A 42 4.96 -8.29 -11.99
C ALA A 42 4.88 -6.95 -11.24
N LEU A 43 3.81 -6.74 -10.48
CA LEU A 43 3.59 -5.53 -9.68
C LEU A 43 4.03 -5.79 -8.23
N LYS A 44 5.11 -5.14 -7.79
CA LYS A 44 5.57 -5.21 -6.39
C LYS A 44 5.02 -4.04 -5.58
N VAL A 45 4.28 -4.35 -4.53
CA VAL A 45 3.63 -3.39 -3.65
C VAL A 45 4.38 -3.40 -2.33
N LEU A 46 4.93 -2.25 -1.96
CA LEU A 46 5.74 -2.12 -0.76
C LEU A 46 4.84 -1.86 0.45
N ARG A 47 5.07 -2.63 1.52
CA ARG A 47 4.50 -2.31 2.83
C ARG A 47 5.43 -1.30 3.49
N LEU A 48 5.12 -0.02 3.33
CA LEU A 48 5.79 1.01 4.12
C LEU A 48 5.43 0.73 5.59
N PRO A 49 6.42 0.55 6.49
CA PRO A 49 6.10 0.65 7.91
C PRO A 49 5.49 2.02 8.10
N VAL A 50 4.30 2.08 8.71
CA VAL A 50 3.81 3.35 9.22
C VAL A 50 4.89 3.82 10.18
N ALA A 51 5.69 4.80 9.76
CA ALA A 51 6.48 5.55 10.71
C ALA A 51 5.44 6.07 11.69
N ALA A 52 5.47 5.55 12.92
CA ALA A 52 4.64 6.09 13.97
C ALA A 52 4.94 7.59 13.97
N ALA A 53 4.01 8.38 13.47
CA ALA A 53 4.02 9.81 13.71
C ALA A 53 3.78 9.91 15.21
N GLY A 54 4.88 9.82 15.96
CA GLY A 54 4.94 10.26 17.34
C GLY A 54 4.77 11.78 17.30
N ASP A 55 3.52 12.21 17.18
CA ASP A 55 3.11 13.51 17.64
C ASP A 55 2.22 13.29 18.87
N SER A 56 2.87 12.84 19.94
CA SER A 56 2.44 13.22 21.28
C SER A 56 3.29 14.43 21.64
N ALA A 57 2.94 15.61 21.12
CA ALA A 57 3.33 16.84 21.77
C ALA A 57 2.96 16.74 23.27
N PRO A 58 3.87 17.03 24.21
CA PRO A 58 3.47 17.19 25.60
C PRO A 58 2.48 18.35 25.65
N SER A 59 1.24 18.09 26.07
CA SER A 59 0.29 19.15 26.37
C SER A 59 0.94 20.06 27.43
N PRO A 60 1.26 21.33 27.11
CA PRO A 60 1.76 22.24 28.14
C PRO A 60 0.60 22.56 29.06
N ALA A 61 0.66 22.01 30.27
CA ALA A 61 0.01 22.51 31.48
C ALA A 61 -1.42 23.09 31.28
N ASP A 62 -2.43 22.23 31.45
CA ASP A 62 -3.71 22.74 31.93
C ASP A 62 -3.51 23.19 33.39
N SER A 63 -3.51 24.51 33.51
CA SER A 63 -3.58 25.25 34.75
C SER A 63 -4.90 24.95 35.45
N THR A 64 -4.89 24.45 36.69
CA THR A 64 -6.01 24.57 37.63
C THR A 64 -5.49 24.37 39.04
N GLY A 65 -5.67 25.37 39.90
CA GLY A 65 -5.58 25.26 41.37
C GLY A 65 -4.68 26.29 42.02
#